data_AF-A0A1W9LFJ6-F1
#
_entry.id   AF-A0A1W9LFJ6-F1
#
_cell.length_a   1.000
_cell.length_b   1.000
_cell.length_c   1.000
_cell.angle_alpha   90.00
_cell.angle_beta   90.00
_cell.angle_gamma   90.00
#
_symmetry.space_group_name_H-M   'P 1'
#
loop_
_entity.id
_entity.type
_entity.pdbx_description
1 polymer ?
#
loop_
_entity_poly.entity_id
_entity_poly.type
_entity_poly.pdbx_seq_one_letter_code
_entity_poly.pdbx_strand_id
1 'polypeptide(L)'
;MFIINKFSNRKIKIILISVIAVTISVTVAVFIGYRYISKNPEKIIPLVLDGSSISIEKIHQTSTKNGVVEWSLEASSARYSEDKKEAFF
;
A
#
# COMPACT_ATOMS: atom_id res chain seq x y z
N MET A 1 -4.97 -31.44 -27.13
CA MET A 1 -3.75 -32.00 -27.76
C MET A 1 -2.56 -31.58 -26.90
N PHE A 2 -2.15 -32.42 -25.94
CA PHE A 2 -1.00 -32.12 -25.08
C PHE A 2 0.26 -32.60 -25.79
N ILE A 3 1.12 -31.67 -26.18
CA ILE A 3 2.40 -31.95 -26.84
C ILE A 3 3.35 -32.50 -25.79
N ILE A 4 3.39 -33.82 -25.62
CA ILE A 4 4.36 -34.47 -24.73
C ILE A 4 5.63 -34.71 -25.56
N ASN A 5 6.46 -33.67 -25.62
CA ASN A 5 7.74 -33.74 -26.31
C ASN A 5 8.74 -34.52 -25.44
N LYS A 6 9.34 -35.59 -25.98
CA LYS A 6 10.28 -36.47 -25.25
C LYS A 6 11.63 -35.77 -25.06
N PHE A 7 11.69 -34.87 -24.09
CA PHE A 7 12.91 -34.11 -23.77
C PHE A 7 13.88 -34.94 -22.93
N SER A 8 15.18 -34.85 -23.23
CA SER A 8 16.24 -35.44 -22.40
C SER A 8 16.17 -34.91 -20.97
N ASN A 9 16.42 -35.76 -19.96
CA ASN A 9 16.41 -35.44 -18.53
C ASN A 9 17.21 -34.15 -18.20
N ARG A 10 18.28 -33.88 -18.94
CA ARG A 10 19.10 -32.67 -18.79
C ARG A 10 18.34 -31.40 -19.19
N LYS A 11 17.56 -31.43 -20.27
CA LYS A 11 16.75 -30.29 -20.75
C LYS A 11 15.58 -30.02 -19.80
N ILE A 12 14.95 -31.08 -19.28
CA ILE A 12 13.86 -30.97 -18.30
C ILE A 12 14.35 -30.31 -17.02
N LYS A 13 15.52 -30.71 -16.51
CA LYS A 13 16.14 -30.07 -15.33
C LYS A 13 16.41 -28.58 -15.54
N ILE A 14 16.92 -28.18 -16.72
CA ILE A 14 17.20 -26.78 -17.03
C ILE A 14 15.91 -25.96 -17.08
N ILE A 15 14.86 -26.48 -17.73
CA ILE A 15 13.55 -25.82 -17.78
C ILE A 15 12.99 -25.66 -16.37
N LEU A 16 13.07 -26.70 -15.54
CA LEU A 16 12.57 -26.64 -14.16
C LEU A 16 13.30 -25.57 -13.34
N ILE A 17 14.63 -25.51 -13.41
CA ILE A 17 15.42 -24.48 -12.73
C ILE A 17 15.07 -23.08 -13.25
N SER A 18 14.88 -22.93 -14.56
CA SER A 18 14.49 -21.65 -15.15
C SER A 18 13.13 -21.18 -14.65
N VAL A 19 12.13 -22.07 -14.56
CA VAL A 19 10.80 -21.73 -14.05
C VAL A 19 10.88 -21.29 -12.58
N ILE A 20 11.65 -22.02 -11.76
CA ILE A 20 11.85 -21.68 -10.34
C ILE A 20 12.55 -20.31 -10.19
N ALA A 21 13.58 -20.06 -11.00
CA ALA A 21 14.28 -18.77 -10.98
C ALA A 21 13.33 -17.62 -11.35
N VAL A 22 12.51 -17.81 -12.40
CA VAL A 22 11.53 -16.81 -12.84
C VAL A 22 10.50 -16.51 -11.75
N THR A 23 9.92 -17.52 -11.11
CA THR A 23 8.92 -17.29 -10.05
C THR A 23 9.50 -16.58 -8.84
N ILE A 24 10.74 -16.90 -8.45
CA ILE A 24 11.45 -16.18 -7.38
C ILE A 24 11.69 -14.72 -7.79
N SER A 25 12.22 -14.47 -9.00
CA SER A 25 12.49 -13.12 -9.48
C SER A 25 11.22 -12.26 -9.53
N VAL A 26 10.09 -12.81 -9.99
CA VAL A 26 8.80 -12.09 -10.01
C VAL A 26 8.35 -11.75 -8.60
N THR A 27 8.40 -12.71 -7.67
CA THR A 27 7.98 -12.49 -6.27
C THR A 27 8.84 -11.40 -5.61
N VAL A 28 10.16 -11.44 -5.82
CA VAL A 28 11.09 -10.43 -5.31
C VAL A 28 10.80 -9.05 -5.93
N ALA A 29 10.55 -8.97 -7.24
CA ALA A 29 10.22 -7.72 -7.90
C ALA A 29 8.92 -7.10 -7.36
N VAL A 30 7.89 -7.91 -7.16
CA VAL A 30 6.62 -7.47 -6.55
C VAL A 30 6.86 -6.96 -5.12
N PHE A 31 7.63 -7.69 -4.32
CA PHE A 31 7.93 -7.30 -2.95
C PHE A 31 8.73 -6.00 -2.88
N ILE A 32 9.75 -5.84 -3.73
CA ILE A 32 10.55 -4.60 -3.82
C ILE A 32 9.65 -3.44 -4.26
N GLY A 33 8.81 -3.63 -5.28
CA GLY A 33 7.86 -2.63 -5.75
C GLY A 33 6.93 -2.17 -4.64
N TYR A 34 6.27 -3.12 -3.96
CA TYR A 34 5.42 -2.83 -2.81
C TYR A 34 6.18 -2.10 -1.69
N ARG A 35 7.36 -2.59 -1.32
CA ARG A 35 8.18 -1.98 -0.26
C ARG A 35 8.66 -0.58 -0.62
N TYR A 36 8.97 -0.33 -1.88
CA TYR A 36 9.39 0.98 -2.37
C TYR A 36 8.24 1.98 -2.30
N ILE A 37 7.04 1.56 -2.71
CA ILE A 37 5.79 2.33 -2.63
C ILE A 37 5.44 2.64 -1.17
N SER A 38 5.48 1.64 -0.28
CA SER A 38 5.19 1.85 1.14
C SER A 38 6.21 2.73 1.86
N LYS A 39 7.48 2.72 1.43
CA LYS A 39 8.54 3.55 2.03
C LYS A 39 8.56 4.98 1.50
N ASN A 40 8.12 5.21 0.26
CA ASN A 40 8.10 6.52 -0.37
C ASN A 40 6.69 6.80 -0.89
N PRO A 41 5.70 6.91 0.02
CA PRO A 41 4.32 7.13 -0.39
C PRO A 41 4.23 8.43 -1.19
N GLU A 42 5.05 9.43 -0.91
CA GLU A 42 5.17 10.73 -1.60
C GLU A 42 5.46 10.68 -3.13
N LYS A 43 5.87 9.54 -3.69
CA LYS A 43 5.97 9.36 -5.16
C LYS A 43 4.71 8.82 -5.82
N ILE A 44 3.81 8.22 -5.03
CA ILE A 44 2.55 7.58 -5.47
C ILE A 44 1.36 8.43 -5.02
N ILE A 45 1.52 9.11 -3.89
CA ILE A 45 0.65 10.12 -3.31
C ILE A 45 0.23 11.16 -4.35
N PRO A 46 1.09 11.81 -5.16
CA PRO A 46 0.61 12.79 -6.13
C PRO A 46 -0.36 12.20 -7.17
N LEU A 47 -0.37 10.88 -7.39
CA LEU A 47 -1.34 10.22 -8.27
C LEU A 47 -2.68 9.93 -7.58
N VAL A 48 -2.73 9.95 -6.24
CA VAL A 48 -3.93 9.70 -5.41
C VAL A 48 -4.47 11.00 -4.76
N LEU A 49 -3.59 11.96 -4.49
CA LEU A 49 -3.85 13.24 -3.80
C LEU A 49 -4.12 14.41 -4.74
N ASP A 50 -4.07 14.27 -6.06
CA ASP A 50 -4.47 15.33 -7.03
C ASP A 50 -6.00 15.61 -7.01
N GLY A 51 -6.63 15.44 -5.84
CA GLY A 51 -8.06 15.62 -5.59
C GLY A 51 -8.59 14.99 -4.30
N SER A 52 -7.80 14.26 -3.50
CA SER A 52 -8.32 13.54 -2.33
C SER A 52 -8.37 14.42 -1.07
N SER A 53 -9.49 15.12 -0.89
CA SER A 53 -9.89 15.64 0.42
C SER A 53 -10.22 14.47 1.36
N ILE A 54 -9.54 14.36 2.50
CA ILE A 54 -9.90 13.37 3.52
C ILE A 54 -11.19 13.84 4.16
N SER A 55 -12.31 13.15 3.91
CA SER A 55 -13.60 13.40 4.57
C SER A 55 -13.91 12.30 5.58
N ILE A 56 -14.05 12.67 6.85
CA ILE A 56 -14.44 11.79 7.95
C ILE A 56 -15.85 12.20 8.37
N GLU A 57 -16.80 11.28 8.38
CA GLU A 57 -18.22 11.58 8.66
C GLU A 57 -18.51 11.75 10.15
N LYS A 58 -17.74 11.14 11.05
CA LYS A 58 -17.96 11.30 12.49
C LYS A 58 -16.66 11.32 13.24
N ILE A 59 -16.42 12.38 14.00
CA ILE A 59 -15.17 12.54 14.77
C ILE A 59 -15.53 12.67 16.23
N HIS A 60 -14.92 11.81 17.03
CA HIS A 60 -14.85 11.92 18.47
C HIS A 60 -13.38 11.81 18.85
N GLN A 61 -12.80 12.91 19.31
CA GLN A 61 -11.42 12.95 19.76
C GLN A 61 -11.39 13.40 21.20
N THR A 62 -10.66 12.67 22.05
CA THR A 62 -10.48 13.03 23.46
C THR A 62 -9.01 12.88 23.80
N SER A 63 -8.42 13.95 24.36
CA SER A 63 -7.06 13.93 24.88
C SER A 63 -7.11 13.92 26.39
N THR A 64 -6.42 12.94 26.98
CA THR A 64 -6.35 12.75 28.42
C THR A 64 -4.89 12.73 28.85
N LYS A 65 -4.53 13.56 29.83
CA LYS A 65 -3.20 13.60 30.43
C LYS A 65 -3.31 13.34 31.92
N ASN A 66 -2.49 12.42 32.43
CA ASN A 66 -2.49 12.02 33.84
C ASN A 66 -3.89 11.63 34.37
N GLY A 67 -4.72 11.01 33.52
CA GLY A 67 -6.09 10.61 33.88
C GLY A 67 -7.11 11.74 33.88
N VAL A 68 -6.71 12.99 33.58
CA VAL A 68 -7.61 14.13 33.44
C VAL A 68 -7.81 14.43 31.96
N VAL A 69 -9.07 14.52 31.53
CA VAL A 69 -9.41 14.93 30.16
C VAL A 69 -9.01 16.40 29.99
N GLU A 70 -8.08 16.66 29.08
CA GLU A 70 -7.65 18.03 28.76
C GLU A 70 -8.60 18.68 27.74
N TRP A 71 -9.09 17.90 26.77
CA TRP A 71 -10.07 18.38 25.79
C TRP A 71 -10.79 17.22 25.09
N SER A 72 -11.96 17.53 24.54
CA SER A 72 -12.72 16.64 23.66
C SER A 72 -13.29 17.44 22.49
N LEU A 73 -13.25 16.86 21.29
CA LEU A 73 -13.78 17.40 20.05
C LEU A 73 -14.75 16.40 19.43
N GLU A 74 -15.98 16.85 19.23
CA GLU A 74 -17.04 16.09 18.60
C GLU A 74 -17.59 16.88 17.41
N ALA A 75 -17.58 16.27 16.23
CA ALA A 75 -18.05 16.90 15.01
C ALA A 75 -18.81 15.91 14.12
N SER A 76 -19.84 16.41 13.43
CA SER A 76 -20.65 15.68 12.45
C SER A 76 -19.94 15.44 11.12
N SER A 77 -18.75 16.02 10.95
CA SER A 77 -17.82 15.73 9.87
C SER A 77 -16.45 16.32 10.21
N ALA A 78 -15.40 15.91 9.51
CA ALA A 78 -14.37 16.85 9.13
C ALA A 78 -13.86 16.58 7.72
N ARG A 79 -13.40 17.64 7.10
CA ARG A 79 -12.67 17.63 5.84
C ARG A 79 -11.28 18.21 6.07
N TYR A 80 -10.25 17.43 5.79
CA TYR A 80 -8.88 17.90 5.79
C TYR A 80 -8.43 18.19 4.36
N SER A 81 -7.94 19.41 4.15
CA SER A 81 -7.32 19.84 2.90
C SER A 81 -5.81 19.80 3.06
N GLU A 82 -5.16 18.84 2.39
CA GLU A 82 -3.70 18.70 2.41
C GLU A 82 -3.01 19.97 1.86
N ASP A 83 -3.58 20.57 0.81
CA ASP A 83 -3.05 21.78 0.15
C ASP A 83 -2.95 22.98 1.10
N LYS A 84 -3.94 23.11 1.98
CA LYS A 84 -4.03 24.22 2.94
C LYS A 84 -3.52 23.87 4.33
N LYS A 85 -3.31 22.58 4.61
CA LYS A 85 -3.05 22.03 5.96
C LYS A 85 -4.12 22.46 6.97
N GLU A 86 -5.36 22.54 6.52
CA GLU A 86 -6.51 23.02 7.29
C GLU A 86 -7.53 21.90 7.46
N ALA A 87 -8.10 21.81 8.67
CA ALA A 87 -9.22 20.94 8.98
C ALA A 87 -10.49 21.78 9.14
N PHE A 88 -11.53 21.43 8.38
CA PHE A 88 -12.88 21.99 8.48
C PHE A 88 -13.75 20.95 9.17
N PHE A 89 -14.52 21.32 10.19
CA PHE A 89 -15.36 20.41 10.98
C PHE A 89 -16.84 20.65 10.69
#